data_AF-A0AA44F949-F1
#
_entry.id   AF-A0AA44F949-F1
#
_cell.length_a   1.000
_cell.length_b   1.000
_cell.length_c   1.000
_cell.angle_alpha   90.00
_cell.angle_beta   90.00
_cell.angle_gamma   90.00
#
_symmetry.space_group_name_H-M   'P 1'
#
loop_
_entity.id
_entity.type
_entity.pdbx_description
1 polymer ?
#
loop_
_entity_poly.entity_id
_entity_poly.type
_entity_poly.pdbx_seq_one_letter_code
_entity_poly.pdbx_strand_id
1 'polypeptide(L)'
;MSNSNSSFYPPEYVAANKEQAARLKPEAAELGLQLDTYLTSDVAEWVLAQVESGTFMTPSDAVLAAMQALMELQKSPDLHQELFSREIQRSFDAPRPSIPGDEALANVLERIKAVRGRTPPTWVKVLFPE
;
A
#
# COMPACT_ATOMS: atom_id res chain seq x y z
N MET A 1 -1.95 28.52 14.44
CA MET A 1 -2.49 27.16 14.54
C MET A 1 -1.35 26.20 14.25
N SER A 2 -0.79 25.57 15.29
CA SER A 2 0.39 24.71 15.16
C SER A 2 0.01 23.40 14.47
N ASN A 3 0.59 23.13 13.30
CA ASN A 3 0.55 21.84 12.63
C ASN A 3 1.18 20.78 13.54
N SER A 4 0.35 20.09 14.32
CA SER A 4 0.77 18.86 15.00
C SER A 4 0.91 17.79 13.92
N ASN A 5 2.12 17.69 13.38
CA ASN A 5 2.55 16.66 12.46
C ASN A 5 2.62 15.35 13.27
N SER A 6 1.47 14.73 13.56
CA SER A 6 1.41 13.47 14.32
C SER A 6 1.79 12.32 13.40
N SER A 7 3.07 12.28 13.04
CA SER A 7 3.68 11.05 12.58
C SER A 7 3.48 10.00 13.68
N PHE A 8 2.94 8.83 13.32
CA PHE A 8 2.90 7.65 14.20
C PHE A 8 4.31 7.15 14.56
N TYR A 9 5.36 7.74 13.96
CA TYR A 9 6.75 7.41 14.14
C TYR A 9 7.55 8.55 14.78
N PRO A 10 8.55 8.25 15.64
CA PRO A 10 9.43 9.25 16.23
C PRO A 10 10.11 10.16 15.18
N PRO A 11 10.28 11.47 15.45
CA PRO A 11 10.86 12.40 14.48
C PRO A 11 12.26 12.02 13.98
N GLU A 12 13.10 11.49 14.86
CA GLU A 12 14.44 11.00 14.56
C GLU A 12 14.41 9.79 13.63
N TYR A 13 13.41 8.91 13.80
CA TYR A 13 13.20 7.76 12.91
C TYR A 13 12.78 8.22 11.51
N VAL A 14 11.88 9.21 11.43
CA VAL A 14 11.47 9.82 10.14
C VAL A 14 12.66 10.50 9.46
N ALA A 15 13.48 11.23 10.22
CA ALA A 15 14.67 11.91 9.69
C ALA A 15 15.69 10.91 9.12
N ALA A 16 16.00 9.85 9.87
CA ALA A 16 16.91 8.79 9.43
C ALA A 16 16.44 8.10 8.14
N ASN A 17 15.13 7.80 8.03
CA ASN A 17 14.57 7.20 6.82
C ASN A 17 14.67 8.14 5.60
N LYS A 18 14.44 9.46 5.79
CA LYS A 18 14.58 10.45 4.72
C LYS A 18 16.04 10.59 4.26
N GLU A 19 16.98 10.60 5.19
CA GLU A 19 18.41 10.63 4.88
C GLU A 19 18.85 9.39 4.12
N GLN A 20 18.42 8.20 4.56
CA GLN A 20 18.70 6.95 3.85
C GLN A 20 18.13 6.96 2.42
N ALA A 21 16.88 7.42 2.24
CA ALA A 21 16.28 7.53 0.92
C ALA A 21 17.06 8.50 0.01
N ALA A 22 17.47 9.67 0.51
CA ALA A 22 18.28 10.63 -0.24
C ALA A 22 19.64 10.04 -0.64
N ARG A 23 20.28 9.29 0.25
CA ARG A 23 21.57 8.63 0.02
C ARG A 23 21.50 7.52 -1.03
N LEU A 24 20.44 6.69 -1.01
CA LEU A 24 20.30 5.55 -1.93
C LEU A 24 19.75 5.95 -3.30
N LYS A 25 19.12 7.11 -3.43
CA LYS A 25 18.42 7.55 -4.66
C LYS A 25 19.30 7.54 -5.92
N PRO A 26 20.57 8.01 -5.91
CA PRO A 26 21.40 8.01 -7.12
C PRO A 26 21.68 6.59 -7.62
N GLU A 27 22.11 5.69 -6.75
CA GLU A 27 22.40 4.30 -7.08
C GLU A 27 21.13 3.55 -7.52
N ALA A 28 20.01 3.78 -6.82
CA ALA A 28 18.72 3.20 -7.19
C ALA A 28 18.19 3.68 -8.54
N ALA A 29 18.53 4.90 -8.97
CA ALA A 29 18.14 5.42 -10.28
C ALA A 29 18.88 4.71 -11.42
N GLU A 30 20.07 4.18 -11.17
CA GLU A 30 20.88 3.47 -12.16
C GLU A 30 20.61 1.96 -12.14
N LEU A 31 20.48 1.36 -10.95
CA LEU A 31 20.44 -0.10 -10.76
C LEU A 31 19.06 -0.65 -10.38
N GLY A 32 18.11 0.23 -10.05
CA GLY A 32 16.89 -0.15 -9.35
C GLY A 32 17.12 -0.35 -7.84
N LEU A 33 16.03 -0.59 -7.10
CA LEU A 33 16.06 -0.83 -5.66
C LEU A 33 15.33 -2.13 -5.34
N GLN A 34 16.04 -3.08 -4.72
CA GLN A 34 15.40 -4.23 -4.09
C GLN A 34 14.93 -3.86 -2.69
N LEU A 35 13.71 -4.24 -2.36
CA LEU A 35 13.14 -4.07 -1.03
C LEU A 35 12.20 -5.24 -0.71
N ASP A 36 12.17 -5.61 0.56
CA ASP A 36 11.24 -6.60 1.09
C ASP A 36 10.14 -5.87 1.87
N THR A 37 8.88 -6.19 1.57
CA THR A 37 7.74 -5.54 2.21
C THR A 37 6.66 -6.54 2.59
N TYR A 38 5.92 -6.20 3.64
CA TYR A 38 4.70 -6.90 4.03
C TYR A 38 3.49 -6.26 3.33
N LEU A 39 2.70 -7.08 2.64
CA LEU A 39 1.43 -6.64 2.06
C LEU A 39 0.31 -6.79 3.08
N THR A 40 -0.53 -5.75 3.22
CA THR A 40 -1.77 -5.85 4.00
C THR A 40 -2.72 -6.85 3.35
N SER A 41 -3.67 -7.40 4.13
CA SER A 41 -4.59 -8.45 3.66
C SER A 41 -5.27 -8.10 2.33
N ASP A 42 -5.82 -6.89 2.21
CA ASP A 42 -6.54 -6.45 1.00
C ASP A 42 -5.61 -6.38 -0.23
N VAL A 43 -4.36 -5.94 -0.03
CA VAL A 43 -3.37 -5.88 -1.12
C VAL A 43 -2.88 -7.28 -1.49
N ALA A 44 -2.64 -8.14 -0.49
CA ALA A 44 -2.23 -9.52 -0.72
C ALA A 44 -3.30 -10.31 -1.48
N GLU A 45 -4.56 -10.18 -1.09
CA GLU A 45 -5.70 -10.81 -1.77
C GLU A 45 -5.80 -10.34 -3.23
N TRP A 46 -5.72 -9.03 -3.47
CA TRP A 46 -5.76 -8.49 -4.82
C TRP A 46 -4.61 -9.01 -5.68
N VAL A 47 -3.38 -8.97 -5.17
CA VAL A 47 -2.19 -9.43 -5.90
C VAL A 47 -2.29 -10.92 -6.23
N LEU A 48 -2.71 -11.76 -5.28
CA LEU A 48 -2.88 -13.19 -5.50
C LEU A 48 -3.97 -13.47 -6.54
N ALA A 49 -5.09 -12.74 -6.51
CA ALA A 49 -6.14 -12.88 -7.51
C ALA A 49 -5.67 -12.57 -8.93
N GLN A 50 -4.75 -11.61 -9.12
CA GLN A 50 -4.17 -11.32 -10.44
C GLN A 50 -3.22 -12.42 -10.94
N VAL A 51 -2.55 -13.11 -10.02
CA VAL A 51 -1.71 -14.27 -10.35
C VAL A 51 -2.59 -15.47 -10.69
N GLU A 52 -3.62 -15.73 -9.89
CA GLU A 52 -4.59 -16.81 -10.15
C GLU A 52 -5.32 -16.64 -11.48
N SER A 53 -5.65 -15.40 -11.86
CA SER A 53 -6.27 -15.12 -13.16
C SER A 53 -5.32 -15.23 -14.35
N GLY A 54 -4.01 -15.43 -14.11
CA GLY A 54 -2.97 -15.45 -15.13
C GLY A 54 -2.66 -14.08 -15.74
N THR A 55 -3.16 -12.98 -15.16
CA THR A 55 -2.85 -11.62 -15.61
C THR A 55 -1.38 -11.28 -15.36
N PHE A 56 -0.85 -11.74 -14.22
CA PHE A 56 0.56 -11.62 -13.87
C PHE A 56 1.13 -12.98 -13.47
N MET A 57 2.41 -13.20 -13.76
CA MET A 57 3.07 -14.46 -13.42
C MET A 57 3.42 -14.54 -11.93
N THR A 58 3.80 -13.42 -11.33
CA THR A 58 4.20 -13.35 -9.92
C THR A 58 3.58 -12.18 -9.18
N PRO A 59 3.51 -12.25 -7.84
CA PRO A 59 3.11 -11.11 -7.02
C PRO A 59 3.95 -9.85 -7.26
N SER A 60 5.26 -10.02 -7.47
CA SER A 60 6.18 -8.91 -7.74
C SER A 60 5.85 -8.20 -9.06
N ASP A 61 5.45 -8.93 -10.11
CA ASP A 61 5.04 -8.33 -11.39
C ASP A 61 3.78 -7.48 -11.22
N ALA A 62 2.79 -8.00 -10.48
CA ALA A 62 1.56 -7.26 -10.20
C ALA A 62 1.82 -5.97 -9.41
N VAL A 63 2.67 -6.04 -8.38
CA VAL A 63 3.05 -4.86 -7.60
C VAL A 63 3.83 -3.86 -8.45
N LEU A 64 4.76 -4.31 -9.28
CA LEU A 64 5.53 -3.43 -10.18
C LEU A 64 4.61 -2.72 -11.17
N ALA A 65 3.70 -3.45 -11.82
CA ALA A 65 2.73 -2.87 -12.75
C ALA A 65 1.80 -1.87 -12.06
N ALA A 66 1.35 -2.16 -10.83
CA ALA A 66 0.54 -1.24 -10.04
C ALA A 66 1.32 0.05 -9.69
N MET A 67 2.60 -0.04 -9.35
CA MET A 67 3.46 1.13 -9.11
C MET A 67 3.63 1.99 -10.37
N GLN A 68 3.82 1.36 -11.55
CA GLN A 68 3.90 2.08 -12.83
C GLN A 68 2.59 2.81 -13.14
N ALA A 69 1.44 2.15 -12.96
CA ALA A 69 0.14 2.78 -13.14
C ALA A 69 -0.05 3.98 -12.21
N LEU A 70 0.39 3.89 -10.95
CA LEU A 70 0.35 4.99 -10.00
C LEU A 70 1.26 6.15 -10.45
N MET A 71 2.47 5.86 -10.95
CA MET A 71 3.38 6.89 -11.48
C MET A 71 2.78 7.63 -12.67
N GLU A 72 2.06 6.94 -13.56
CA GLU A 72 1.35 7.59 -14.66
C GLU A 72 0.17 8.43 -14.16
N LEU A 73 -0.62 7.91 -13.22
CA LEU A 73 -1.72 8.65 -12.61
C LEU A 73 -1.24 9.95 -11.95
N GLN A 74 -0.08 9.95 -11.29
CA GLN A 74 0.51 11.14 -10.67
C GLN A 74 0.85 12.24 -11.69
N LYS A 75 1.08 11.89 -12.96
CA LYS A 75 1.32 12.87 -14.04
C LYS A 75 0.01 13.47 -14.59
N SER A 76 -1.14 12.89 -14.23
CA SER A 76 -2.48 13.28 -14.69
C SER A 76 -3.36 13.73 -13.51
N PRO A 77 -3.15 14.96 -12.99
CA PRO A 77 -3.84 15.44 -11.78
C PRO A 77 -5.36 15.57 -11.97
N ASP A 78 -5.80 15.81 -13.20
CA ASP A 78 -7.21 15.84 -13.62
C ASP A 78 -7.87 14.46 -13.47
N LEU A 79 -7.23 13.40 -13.98
CA LEU A 79 -7.71 12.03 -13.84
C LEU A 79 -7.73 11.60 -12.36
N HIS A 80 -6.69 11.97 -11.60
CA HIS A 80 -6.64 11.70 -10.17
C HIS A 80 -7.81 12.37 -9.43
N GLN A 81 -8.08 13.64 -9.72
CA GLN A 81 -9.19 14.38 -9.12
C GLN A 81 -10.55 13.77 -9.47
N GLU A 82 -10.74 13.35 -10.73
CA GLU A 82 -11.97 12.72 -11.18
C GLU A 82 -12.21 11.37 -10.48
N LEU A 83 -11.19 10.50 -10.40
CA LEU A 83 -11.30 9.22 -9.70
C LEU A 83 -11.59 9.42 -8.22
N PHE A 84 -10.94 10.39 -7.58
CA PHE A 84 -11.20 10.72 -6.17
C PHE A 84 -12.64 11.20 -5.96
N SER A 85 -13.14 12.08 -6.83
CA SER A 85 -14.50 12.60 -6.77
C SER A 85 -15.53 11.47 -6.93
N ARG A 86 -15.29 10.54 -7.85
CA ARG A 86 -16.14 9.35 -8.05
C ARG A 86 -16.17 8.44 -6.83
N GLU A 87 -15.03 8.23 -6.17
CA GLU A 87 -14.97 7.37 -4.99
C GLU A 87 -15.67 7.99 -3.78
N ILE A 88 -15.56 9.32 -3.60
CA ILE A 88 -16.35 10.06 -2.60
C ILE A 88 -17.84 9.88 -2.88
N GLN A 89 -18.26 10.12 -4.12
CA GLN A 89 -19.68 10.01 -4.49
C GLN A 89 -20.19 8.58 -4.27
N ARG A 90 -19.44 7.57 -4.73
CA ARG A 90 -19.74 6.15 -4.48
C ARG A 90 -19.85 5.85 -2.98
N SER A 91 -18.99 6.45 -2.17
CA SER A 91 -19.02 6.26 -0.72
C SER A 91 -20.25 6.89 -0.05
N PHE A 92 -20.69 8.06 -0.52
CA PHE A 92 -21.96 8.66 -0.08
C PHE A 92 -23.19 7.87 -0.53
N ASP A 93 -23.15 7.33 -1.75
CA ASP A 93 -24.27 6.58 -2.33
C ASP A 93 -24.37 5.15 -1.76
N ALA A 94 -23.28 4.63 -1.19
CA ALA A 94 -23.25 3.30 -0.59
C ALA A 94 -24.12 3.28 0.69
N PRO A 95 -25.17 2.43 0.75
CA PRO A 95 -26.05 2.36 1.92
C PRO A 95 -25.30 1.69 3.07
N ARG A 96 -24.69 2.49 3.94
CA ARG A 96 -23.94 2.04 5.12
C ARG A 96 -24.46 2.76 6.36
N PRO A 97 -24.69 2.04 7.47
CA PRO A 97 -25.02 2.69 8.74
C PRO A 97 -23.85 3.57 9.18
N SER A 98 -24.16 4.78 9.65
CA SER A 98 -23.15 5.65 10.26
C SER A 98 -22.68 5.03 11.57
N ILE A 99 -21.37 5.07 11.81
CA ILE A 99 -20.76 4.65 13.08
C ILE A 99 -20.06 5.84 13.76
N PRO A 100 -20.14 5.97 15.09
CA PRO A 100 -19.34 6.95 15.83
C PRO A 100 -17.83 6.77 15.57
N GLY A 101 -17.09 7.87 15.56
CA GLY A 101 -15.64 7.85 15.30
C GLY A 101 -14.85 6.99 16.29
N ASP A 102 -15.22 7.03 17.57
CA ASP A 102 -14.58 6.20 18.61
C ASP A 102 -14.84 4.70 18.38
N GLU A 103 -16.02 4.35 17.89
CA GLU A 103 -16.37 2.97 17.53
C GLU A 103 -15.59 2.51 16.30
N ALA A 104 -15.45 3.38 15.28
CA ALA A 104 -14.62 3.10 14.12
C ALA A 104 -13.16 2.83 14.50
N LEU A 105 -12.60 3.66 15.39
CA LEU A 105 -11.23 3.50 15.89
C LEU A 105 -11.07 2.20 16.68
N ALA A 106 -12.02 1.89 17.58
CA ALA A 106 -12.01 0.64 18.33
C ALA A 106 -12.03 -0.59 17.41
N ASN A 107 -12.86 -0.58 16.36
CA ASN A 107 -12.92 -1.66 15.37
C ASN A 107 -11.60 -1.86 14.63
N VAL A 108 -10.90 -0.78 14.27
CA VAL A 108 -9.56 -0.86 13.66
C VAL A 108 -8.55 -1.49 14.63
N LEU A 109 -8.54 -1.06 15.89
CA LEU A 109 -7.64 -1.59 16.90
C LEU A 109 -7.89 -3.08 17.18
N GLU A 110 -9.14 -3.52 17.22
CA GLU A 110 -9.49 -4.93 17.40
C GLU A 110 -9.06 -5.78 16.20
N ARG A 111 -9.22 -5.29 14.96
CA ARG A 111 -8.68 -5.97 13.76
C ARG A 111 -7.17 -6.14 13.85
N ILE A 112 -6.44 -5.12 14.29
CA ILE A 112 -4.98 -5.18 14.48
C ILE A 112 -4.61 -6.24 15.54
N LYS A 113 -5.34 -6.30 16.66
CA LYS A 113 -5.10 -7.31 17.70
C LYS A 113 -5.39 -8.73 17.21
N ALA A 114 -6.46 -8.93 16.44
CA ALA A 114 -6.88 -10.26 15.98
C ALA A 114 -5.89 -10.95 15.04
N VAL A 115 -5.06 -10.18 14.33
CA VAL A 115 -4.00 -10.69 13.44
C VAL A 115 -2.64 -10.76 14.13
N ARG A 116 -2.53 -10.21 15.35
CA ARG A 116 -1.28 -10.19 16.12
C ARG A 116 -0.85 -11.62 16.47
N GLY A 117 0.40 -11.97 16.16
CA GLY A 117 0.98 -13.29 16.44
C GLY A 117 0.71 -14.36 15.39
N ARG A 118 0.02 -14.05 14.29
CA ARG A 118 -0.06 -14.93 13.13
C ARG A 118 1.14 -14.69 12.20
N THR A 119 1.67 -15.75 11.62
CA THR A 119 2.72 -15.64 10.59
C THR A 119 2.06 -15.37 9.24
N PRO A 120 2.41 -14.28 8.54
CA PRO A 120 1.94 -14.03 7.18
C PRO A 120 2.34 -15.15 6.21
N PRO A 121 1.51 -15.49 5.23
CA PRO A 121 1.95 -16.34 4.13
C PRO A 121 3.11 -15.66 3.40
N THR A 122 4.17 -16.42 3.13
CA THR A 122 5.34 -15.95 2.37
C THR A 122 5.31 -16.59 0.99
N TRP A 123 5.44 -15.79 -0.05
CA TRP A 123 5.58 -16.31 -1.41
C TRP A 123 6.93 -17.00 -1.56
N VAL A 124 6.92 -18.27 -1.96
CA VAL A 124 8.15 -19.02 -2.28
C VAL A 124 8.28 -19.08 -3.79
N LYS A 125 9.41 -18.61 -4.33
CA LYS A 125 9.68 -18.64 -5.77
C LYS A 125 9.68 -20.09 -6.25
N VAL A 126 8.72 -20.43 -7.11
CA VAL A 126 8.73 -21.69 -7.86
C VAL A 126 9.77 -21.58 -8.96
N LEU A 127 10.72 -22.52 -9.02
CA LEU A 127 11.73 -22.56 -10.07
C LEU A 127 11.09 -22.95 -11.41
N PHE A 128 11.57 -22.36 -12.49
CA PHE A 128 11.13 -22.73 -13.84
C PHE A 128 11.54 -24.20 -14.11
N PRO A 129 10.65 -25.04 -14.67
CA PRO A 129 11.00 -26.42 -15.02
C PRO A 129 12.01 -26.42 -16.18
N GLU A 130 13.09 -27.21 -16.04
CA GLU A 130 14.12 -27.40 -17.08
C GLU A 130 13.58 -28.09 -18.35
#